data_AF-A0A534S229-F1
#
_entry.id   AF-A0A534S229-F1
#
_cell.length_a   1.000
_cell.length_b   1.000
_cell.length_c   1.000
_cell.angle_alpha   90.00
_cell.angle_beta   90.00
_cell.angle_gamma   90.00
#
_symmetry.space_group_name_H-M   'P 1'
#
loop_
_entity.id
_entity.type
_entity.pdbx_description
1 polymer ?
#
loop_
_entity_poly.entity_id
_entity_poly.type
_entity_poly.pdbx_seq_one_letter_code
_entity_poly.pdbx_strand_id
1 'polypeptide(L)'
;RLKPWALFVKILLPASVPFILSGIRLAIGRGLTGVAIAEWFGATEGLGYLVFFAGQTLNVPTLFVGVAAFAVLGIVGFELVGRFEAYITPWKKEAQGQ
;
A
#
# COMPACT_ATOMS: atom_id res chain seq x y z
N ARG A 1 27.44 -19.19 24.13
CA ARG A 1 27.40 -18.85 22.68
C ARG A 1 25.96 -19.00 22.20
N LEU A 2 25.23 -17.89 22.04
CA LEU A 2 23.88 -17.94 21.46
C LEU A 2 24.01 -18.37 19.99
N LYS A 3 23.23 -19.37 19.58
CA LYS A 3 23.22 -19.81 18.18
C LYS A 3 22.82 -18.61 17.29
N PRO A 4 23.51 -18.35 16.16
CA PRO A 4 23.22 -17.22 15.28
C PRO A 4 21.74 -17.10 14.89
N TRP A 5 21.07 -18.24 14.74
CA TRP A 5 19.63 -18.33 14.45
C TRP A 5 18.74 -17.72 15.55
N ALA A 6 19.05 -17.98 16.81
CA ALA A 6 18.26 -17.46 17.93
C ALA A 6 18.41 -15.93 18.06
N LEU A 7 19.61 -15.40 17.76
CA LEU A 7 19.85 -13.95 17.71
C LEU A 7 19.06 -13.30 16.57
N PHE A 8 19.05 -13.92 15.39
CA PHE A 8 18.33 -13.40 14.23
C PHE A 8 16.83 -13.31 14.48
N VAL A 9 16.21 -14.40 14.93
CA VAL A 9 14.74 -14.46 15.08
C VAL A 9 14.24 -13.68 16.29
N LYS A 10 14.96 -13.68 17.42
CA LYS A 10 14.51 -12.98 18.64
C LYS A 10 14.84 -11.49 18.70
N ILE A 11 15.87 -11.03 17.97
CA ILE A 11 16.39 -9.67 18.14
C ILE A 11 16.33 -8.90 16.82
N LEU A 12 17.01 -9.39 15.76
CA LEU A 12 17.07 -8.66 14.50
C LEU A 12 15.70 -8.60 13.80
N LEU A 13 15.00 -9.74 13.74
CA LEU A 13 13.72 -9.84 13.03
C LEU A 13 12.66 -8.87 13.61
N PRO A 14 12.35 -8.86 14.92
CA PRO A 14 11.40 -7.90 15.49
C PRO A 14 11.87 -6.44 15.39
N ALA A 15 13.18 -6.18 15.38
CA ALA A 15 13.72 -4.83 15.20
C ALA A 15 13.61 -4.34 13.75
N SER A 16 13.70 -5.23 12.75
CA SER A 16 13.61 -4.89 11.32
C SER A 16 12.18 -4.86 10.77
N VAL A 17 11.23 -5.57 11.40
CA VAL A 17 9.80 -5.55 11.03
C VAL A 17 9.23 -4.14 10.78
N PRO A 18 9.42 -3.13 11.65
CA PRO A 18 8.89 -1.78 11.40
C PRO A 18 9.49 -1.10 10.16
N PHE A 19 10.77 -1.38 9.84
CA PHE A 19 11.40 -0.87 8.62
C PHE A 19 10.85 -1.56 7.37
N ILE A 20 10.64 -2.87 7.41
CA ILE A 20 10.03 -3.64 6.32
C ILE A 20 8.61 -3.13 6.05
N LEU A 21 7.81 -2.92 7.11
CA LEU A 21 6.45 -2.39 7.00
C LEU A 21 6.42 -0.97 6.43
N SER A 22 7.39 -0.12 6.80
CA SER A 22 7.56 1.20 6.17
C SER A 22 7.85 1.09 4.68
N GLY A 23 8.68 0.12 4.29
CA GLY A 23 8.95 -0.21 2.88
C GLY A 23 7.69 -0.68 2.14
N ILE A 24 6.89 -1.56 2.75
CA ILE A 24 5.62 -2.03 2.19
C ILE A 24 4.65 -0.85 1.98
N ARG A 25 4.55 0.04 2.96
CA ARG A 25 3.70 1.24 2.86
C ARG A 25 4.07 2.12 1.66
N LEU A 26 5.37 2.30 1.40
CA LEU A 26 5.84 3.00 0.21
C LEU A 26 5.55 2.22 -1.08
N ALA A 27 5.68 0.89 -1.04
CA ALA A 27 5.42 0.02 -2.17
C ALA A 27 3.94 0.03 -2.60
N ILE A 28 2.98 0.19 -1.67
CA ILE A 28 1.55 0.29 -2.01
C ILE A 28 1.27 1.49 -2.91
N GLY A 29 1.80 2.67 -2.56
CA GLY A 29 1.60 3.87 -3.37
C GLY A 29 2.14 3.70 -4.79
N ARG A 30 3.34 3.13 -4.90
CA ARG A 30 3.96 2.84 -6.21
C ARG A 30 3.23 1.73 -6.97
N GLY A 31 2.74 0.72 -6.26
CA GLY A 31 1.99 -0.40 -6.81
C GLY A 31 0.66 0.05 -7.40
N LEU A 32 -0.06 0.97 -6.74
CA LEU A 32 -1.29 1.55 -7.26
C LEU A 32 -1.05 2.29 -8.58
N THR A 33 0.01 3.10 -8.67
CA THR A 33 0.42 3.74 -9.92
C THR A 33 0.77 2.70 -10.99
N GLY A 34 1.48 1.64 -10.62
CA GLY A 34 1.85 0.56 -11.54
C GLY A 34 0.64 -0.19 -12.11
N VAL A 35 -0.34 -0.53 -11.27
CA VAL A 35 -1.60 -1.16 -11.69
C VAL A 35 -2.40 -0.23 -12.59
N ALA A 36 -2.50 1.06 -12.26
CA ALA A 36 -3.19 2.03 -13.11
C ALA A 36 -2.59 2.10 -14.52
N ILE A 37 -1.25 2.15 -14.63
CA ILE A 37 -0.55 2.10 -15.92
C ILE A 37 -0.80 0.77 -16.63
N ALA A 38 -0.76 -0.36 -15.90
CA ALA A 38 -1.02 -1.67 -16.49
C ALA A 38 -2.44 -1.78 -17.06
N GLU A 39 -3.45 -1.26 -16.35
CA GLU A 39 -4.83 -1.21 -16.82
C GLU A 39 -5.01 -0.29 -18.03
N TRP A 40 -4.26 0.82 -18.12
CA TRP A 40 -4.34 1.74 -19.27
C TRP A 40 -3.92 1.09 -20.59
N PHE A 41 -2.83 0.33 -20.58
CA PHE A 41 -2.25 -0.23 -21.80
C PHE A 41 -2.69 -1.68 -22.07
N GLY A 42 -3.03 -2.42 -21.01
CA GLY A 42 -3.21 -3.88 -21.07
C GLY A 42 -4.65 -4.36 -20.88
N ALA A 43 -5.58 -3.51 -20.47
CA ALA A 43 -6.96 -3.92 -20.18
C ALA A 43 -7.98 -3.14 -21.02
N THR A 44 -9.04 -3.82 -21.44
CA THR A 44 -10.21 -3.20 -22.10
C THR A 44 -11.31 -2.83 -21.10
N GLU A 45 -11.08 -3.11 -19.83
CA GLU A 45 -11.98 -2.85 -18.70
C GLU A 45 -11.15 -2.55 -17.45
N GLY A 46 -11.72 -1.83 -16.50
CA GLY A 46 -11.03 -1.44 -15.25
C GLY A 46 -11.13 0.06 -14.96
N LEU A 47 -10.77 0.44 -13.73
CA LEU A 47 -10.86 1.84 -13.28
C LEU A 47 -9.81 2.70 -13.98
N GLY A 48 -8.60 2.18 -14.17
CA GLY A 48 -7.55 2.85 -14.92
C GLY A 48 -8.03 3.16 -16.33
N TYR A 49 -8.47 2.13 -17.05
CA TYR A 49 -9.01 2.26 -18.40
C TYR A 49 -10.14 3.30 -18.46
N LEU A 50 -11.08 3.26 -17.51
CA LEU A 50 -12.23 4.15 -17.49
C LEU A 50 -11.84 5.61 -17.28
N VAL A 51 -10.87 5.91 -16.41
CA VAL A 51 -10.32 7.26 -16.24
C VAL A 51 -9.63 7.74 -17.52
N PHE A 52 -8.84 6.87 -18.14
CA PHE A 52 -8.13 7.18 -19.38
C PHE A 52 -9.12 7.49 -20.52
N PHE A 53 -10.12 6.61 -20.71
CA PHE A 53 -11.16 6.76 -21.73
C PHE A 53 -12.04 7.99 -21.49
N ALA A 54 -12.43 8.25 -20.24
CA ALA A 54 -13.20 9.45 -19.87
C ALA A 54 -12.41 10.74 -20.17
N GLY A 55 -11.08 10.72 -20.00
CA GLY A 55 -10.19 11.82 -20.39
C GLY A 55 -10.13 12.03 -21.90
N GLN A 56 -10.07 10.96 -22.69
CA GLN A 56 -10.09 11.04 -24.16
C GLN A 56 -11.43 11.55 -24.70
N THR A 57 -12.54 11.18 -24.05
CA THR A 57 -13.89 11.60 -24.43
C THR A 57 -14.32 12.94 -23.82
N LEU A 58 -13.44 13.60 -23.06
CA LEU A 58 -13.71 14.84 -22.32
C LEU A 58 -14.94 14.74 -21.39
N ASN A 59 -15.27 13.53 -20.94
CA ASN A 59 -16.34 13.30 -19.97
C ASN A 59 -15.78 13.55 -18.55
N VAL A 60 -15.71 14.83 -18.18
CA VAL A 60 -15.19 15.30 -16.90
C VAL A 60 -15.93 14.69 -15.69
N PRO A 61 -17.28 14.54 -15.68
CA PRO A 61 -17.98 13.88 -14.58
C PRO A 61 -17.45 12.46 -14.31
N THR A 62 -17.36 11.64 -15.35
CA THR A 62 -16.90 10.25 -15.22
C THR A 62 -15.41 10.18 -14.83
N LEU A 63 -14.58 11.09 -15.36
CA LEU A 63 -13.18 11.20 -14.99
C LEU A 63 -13.01 11.48 -13.50
N PHE A 64 -13.75 12.45 -12.95
CA PHE A 64 -13.68 12.79 -11.53
C PHE A 64 -14.11 11.63 -10.63
N VAL A 65 -15.18 10.92 -10.99
CA VAL A 65 -15.62 9.72 -10.26
C VAL A 65 -14.53 8.65 -10.27
N GLY A 66 -13.89 8.41 -11.41
CA GLY A 66 -12.81 7.43 -11.50
C GLY A 66 -11.56 7.82 -10.69
N VAL A 67 -11.16 9.10 -10.72
CA VAL A 67 -10.05 9.60 -9.88
C VAL A 67 -10.40 9.52 -8.39
N ALA A 68 -11.62 9.86 -8.00
CA ALA A 68 -12.09 9.71 -6.63
C ALA A 68 -12.08 8.23 -6.19
N ALA A 69 -12.48 7.31 -7.05
CA ALA A 69 -12.39 5.87 -6.77
C ALA A 69 -10.95 5.41 -6.55
N PHE A 70 -10.00 5.89 -7.37
CA PHE A 70 -8.57 5.63 -7.16
C PHE A 70 -8.05 6.18 -5.83
N ALA A 71 -8.44 7.40 -5.46
CA ALA A 71 -8.07 7.98 -4.17
C ALA A 71 -8.60 7.13 -3.00
N VAL A 72 -9.86 6.69 -3.07
CA VAL A 72 -10.45 5.80 -2.07
C VAL A 72 -9.69 4.47 -1.99
N LEU A 73 -9.38 3.84 -3.13
CA LEU A 73 -8.61 2.59 -3.16
C LEU A 73 -7.21 2.76 -2.55
N GLY A 74 -6.53 3.87 -2.85
CA GLY A 74 -5.23 4.18 -2.27
C GLY A 74 -5.29 4.37 -0.76
N ILE A 75 -6.28 5.12 -0.27
CA ILE A 75 -6.50 5.33 1.17
C ILE A 75 -6.82 4.01 1.86
N VAL A 76 -7.75 3.21 1.31
CA VAL A 76 -8.13 1.91 1.88
C VAL A 76 -6.93 0.97 1.91
N GLY A 77 -6.14 0.88 0.83
CA GLY A 77 -4.95 0.05 0.79
C GLY A 77 -3.90 0.48 1.83
N PHE A 78 -3.68 1.79 1.97
CA PHE A 78 -2.76 2.34 2.97
C PHE A 78 -3.23 2.08 4.41
N GLU A 79 -4.51 2.30 4.69
CA GLU A 79 -5.14 2.03 5.99
C GLU A 79 -5.11 0.55 6.35
N LEU A 80 -5.38 -0.35 5.40
CA LEU A 80 -5.32 -1.80 5.63
C LEU A 80 -3.92 -2.23 6.07
N VAL A 81 -2.88 -1.72 5.41
CA VAL A 81 -1.50 -2.05 5.82
C VAL A 81 -1.13 -1.39 7.14
N GLY A 82 -1.61 -0.17 7.42
CA GLY A 82 -1.43 0.46 8.73
C GLY A 82 -2.07 -0.35 9.87
N ARG A 83 -3.28 -0.89 9.65
CA ARG A 83 -3.93 -1.79 10.62
C ARG A 83 -3.19 -3.11 10.76
N PHE A 84 -2.68 -3.66 9.67
CA PHE A 84 -1.89 -4.89 9.68
C PHE A 84 -0.57 -4.71 10.44
N GLU A 85 0.10 -3.56 10.28
CA GLU A 85 1.27 -3.16 11.08
C GLU A 85 0.93 -3.11 12.57
N ALA A 86 -0.20 -2.48 12.93
CA ALA A 86 -0.62 -2.37 14.32
C ALA A 86 -0.95 -3.72 14.96
N TYR A 87 -1.38 -4.71 14.17
CA TYR A 87 -1.66 -6.07 14.62
C TYR A 87 -0.37 -6.90 14.80
N ILE A 88 0.58 -6.77 13.87
CA ILE A 88 1.83 -7.56 13.90
C ILE A 88 2.84 -6.99 14.89
N THR A 89 2.78 -5.69 15.20
CA THR A 89 3.81 -4.99 16.00
C THR A 89 3.26 -4.46 17.34
N PRO A 90 2.59 -5.27 18.18
CA PRO A 90 2.01 -4.78 19.43
C PRO A 90 3.07 -4.25 20.41
N TRP A 91 4.28 -4.82 20.39
CA TRP A 91 5.41 -4.40 21.24
C TRP A 91 5.90 -2.97 20.95
N LYS A 92 5.60 -2.41 19.77
CA LYS A 92 5.90 -1.00 19.44
C LYS A 92 5.02 -0.04 20.23
N LYS A 93 3.79 -0.45 20.60
CA LYS A 93 2.90 0.37 21.43
C LYS A 93 3.40 0.49 22.87
N GLU A 94 4.07 -0.54 23.40
CA GLU A 94 4.67 -0.50 24.75
C GLU A 94 5.94 0.36 24.82
N ALA A 95 6.74 0.41 23.74
CA ALA A 95 7.95 1.24 23.71
C ALA A 95 7.68 2.74 23.50
N GLN A 96 6.48 3.12 23.06
CA GLN A 96 6.03 4.51 22.87
C GLN A 96 5.06 4.97 23.96
N GLY A 97 5.07 4.35 25.15
CA GLY A 97 4.33 4.84 26.30
C GLY A 97 4.82 6.22 26.76
N GLN A 98 4.16 7.27 26.25
CA GLN A 98 3.69 8.44 27.01
C GLN A 98 2.32 8.84 26.45
#